data_AF-W1UNV0-F1
#
_entry.id   AF-W1UNV0-F1
#
_cell.length_a   1.000
_cell.length_b   1.000
_cell.length_c   1.000
_cell.angle_alpha   90.00
_cell.angle_beta   90.00
_cell.angle_gamma   90.00
#
_symmetry.space_group_name_H-M   'P 1'
#
loop_
_entity.id
_entity.type
_entity.pdbx_description
1 polymer ?
#
loop_
_entity_poly.entity_id
_entity_poly.type
_entity_poly.pdbx_seq_one_letter_code
_entity_poly.pdbx_strand_id
1 'polypeptide(L)'
;MVTEFALEILLKIIKLARSTYYYQLKQLNKSDKNHDIKDEIQAIFTEHKGNYGYRRMTLELRNRGFVVNQKKVQRLMKLLGLSSQIRRKRKYSSYQGEVGKKADN
;
A
#
# COMPACT_ATOMS: atom_id res chain seq x y z
N MET A 1 -20.90 30.89 -15.64
CA MET A 1 -21.17 29.45 -15.45
C MET A 1 -21.71 29.29 -14.04
N VAL A 2 -22.98 28.92 -13.88
CA VAL A 2 -23.61 28.81 -12.56
C VAL A 2 -23.21 27.46 -11.98
N THR A 3 -22.24 27.43 -11.09
CA THR A 3 -21.64 26.20 -10.53
C THR A 3 -22.27 25.78 -9.20
N GLU A 4 -23.54 26.10 -8.98
CA GLU A 4 -24.20 25.80 -7.71
C GLU A 4 -25.59 25.19 -7.98
N PHE A 5 -25.64 23.85 -7.93
CA PHE A 5 -26.90 23.10 -7.94
C PHE A 5 -27.28 22.72 -6.52
N ALA A 6 -28.57 22.81 -6.19
CA ALA A 6 -29.07 22.37 -4.90
C ALA A 6 -28.77 20.87 -4.69
N LEU A 7 -28.18 20.53 -3.54
CA LEU A 7 -27.83 19.15 -3.19
C LEU A 7 -29.03 18.19 -3.33
N GLU A 8 -30.24 18.64 -3.01
CA GLU A 8 -31.46 17.84 -3.16
C GLU A 8 -31.73 17.40 -4.60
N ILE A 9 -31.46 18.27 -5.59
CA ILE A 9 -31.63 17.96 -7.01
C ILE A 9 -30.60 16.90 -7.42
N LEU A 10 -29.34 17.10 -7.03
CA LEU A 10 -28.26 16.15 -7.32
C LEU A 10 -28.56 14.78 -6.73
N LEU A 11 -28.97 14.71 -5.46
CA LEU A 11 -29.33 13.46 -4.77
C LEU A 11 -30.51 12.74 -5.43
N LYS A 12 -31.52 13.46 -5.92
CA LYS A 12 -32.64 12.88 -6.68
C LYS A 12 -32.17 12.27 -8.00
N ILE A 13 -31.32 12.96 -8.77
CA ILE A 13 -30.81 12.48 -10.05
C ILE A 13 -30.02 11.17 -9.87
N ILE A 14 -29.13 11.12 -8.87
CA ILE A 14 -28.32 9.93 -8.58
C ILE A 14 -29.06 8.86 -7.76
N LYS A 15 -30.33 9.11 -7.41
CA LYS A 15 -31.19 8.22 -6.58
C LYS A 15 -30.53 7.82 -5.25
N LEU A 16 -29.89 8.77 -4.56
CA LEU A 16 -29.25 8.57 -3.26
C LEU A 16 -30.07 9.23 -2.15
N ALA A 17 -30.32 8.50 -1.07
CA ALA A 17 -30.99 9.07 0.10
C ALA A 17 -30.11 10.14 0.79
N ARG A 18 -30.74 11.22 1.25
CA ARG A 18 -30.07 12.33 1.95
C ARG A 18 -29.32 11.86 3.20
N SER A 19 -29.90 10.93 3.95
CA SER A 19 -29.26 10.31 5.12
C SER A 19 -27.97 9.57 4.74
N THR A 20 -27.97 8.84 3.64
CA THR A 20 -26.79 8.12 3.13
C THR A 20 -25.67 9.09 2.76
N TYR A 21 -26.00 10.21 2.11
CA TYR A 21 -25.02 11.25 1.77
C TYR A 21 -24.33 11.80 3.02
N TYR A 22 -25.09 12.28 4.00
CA TYR A 22 -24.51 12.84 5.22
C TYR A 22 -23.81 11.79 6.09
N TYR A 23 -24.26 10.54 6.05
CA TYR A 23 -23.54 9.44 6.68
C TYR A 23 -22.15 9.26 6.05
N GLN A 24 -22.06 9.21 4.72
CA GLN A 24 -20.78 9.09 4.02
C GLN A 24 -19.89 10.31 4.23
N LEU A 25 -20.46 11.53 4.18
CA LEU A 25 -19.74 12.77 4.46
C LEU A 25 -19.13 12.76 5.87
N LYS A 26 -19.89 12.32 6.87
CA LYS A 26 -19.41 12.16 8.25
C LYS A 26 -18.28 11.13 8.34
N GLN A 27 -18.33 10.05 7.56
CA GLN A 27 -17.29 9.02 7.53
C GLN A 27 -16.02 9.53 6.84
N LEU A 28 -16.13 10.32 5.77
CA LEU A 28 -15.01 10.95 5.08
C LEU A 28 -14.31 11.99 5.95
N ASN A 29 -15.07 12.75 6.76
CA ASN A 29 -14.54 13.74 7.68
C ASN A 29 -13.86 13.13 8.93
N LYS A 30 -13.85 11.80 9.08
CA LYS A 30 -13.12 11.16 10.18
C LYS A 30 -11.63 11.21 9.89
N SER A 31 -10.89 11.82 10.81
CA SER A 31 -9.42 11.78 10.81
C SER A 31 -8.92 10.32 10.77
N ASP A 32 -7.91 10.07 9.94
CA ASP A 32 -7.27 8.77 9.87
C ASP A 32 -6.47 8.52 11.15
N LYS A 33 -7.03 7.68 12.03
CA LYS A 33 -6.38 7.26 13.28
C LYS A 33 -5.01 6.59 13.08
N ASN A 34 -4.66 6.21 11.86
CA ASN A 34 -3.39 5.57 11.54
C ASN A 34 -2.44 6.50 10.78
N HIS A 35 -2.73 7.80 10.68
CA HIS A 35 -1.91 8.78 9.98
C HIS A 35 -0.44 8.70 10.45
N ASP A 36 -0.20 8.87 11.75
CA ASP A 36 1.15 8.84 12.33
C ASP A 36 1.90 7.53 12.03
N ILE A 37 1.21 6.39 12.12
CA ILE A 37 1.81 5.09 11.83
C ILE A 37 2.11 4.95 10.32
N LYS A 38 1.28 5.49 9.44
CA LYS A 38 1.49 5.46 7.99
C LYS A 38 2.70 6.32 7.61
N ASP A 39 2.82 7.51 8.20
CA ASP A 39 3.95 8.40 7.97
C ASP A 39 5.25 7.75 8.43
N GLU A 40 5.25 7.14 9.61
CA GLU A 40 6.43 6.44 10.13
C GLU A 40 6.81 5.23 9.27
N ILE A 41 5.82 4.45 8.81
CA ILE A 41 6.05 3.35 7.85
C ILE A 41 6.70 3.88 6.57
N GLN A 42 6.25 5.02 6.04
CA GLN A 42 6.80 5.62 4.83
C GLN A 42 8.23 6.14 5.04
N ALA A 43 8.51 6.72 6.21
CA ALA A 43 9.84 7.18 6.60
C ALA A 43 10.83 6.01 6.67
N ILE A 44 10.50 4.96 7.45
CA ILE A 44 11.31 3.74 7.57
C ILE A 44 11.51 3.08 6.20
N PHE A 45 10.45 3.01 5.39
CA PHE A 45 10.54 2.41 4.05
C PHE A 45 11.54 3.15 3.16
N THR A 46 11.50 4.48 3.16
CA THR A 46 12.40 5.33 2.39
C THR A 46 13.85 5.23 2.89
N GLU A 47 14.04 5.29 4.21
CA GLU A 47 15.35 5.16 4.86
C GLU A 47 16.06 3.85 4.48
N HIS A 48 15.32 2.74 4.48
CA HIS A 48 15.87 1.44 4.09
C HIS A 48 15.73 1.13 2.59
N LYS A 49 15.52 2.14 1.74
CA LYS A 49 15.47 2.04 0.28
C LYS A 49 14.47 0.99 -0.23
N GLY A 50 13.33 0.85 0.45
CA GLY A 50 12.27 -0.09 0.10
C GLY A 50 12.60 -1.57 0.31
N ASN A 51 13.69 -1.90 1.01
CA ASN A 51 14.09 -3.29 1.26
C ASN A 51 13.28 -3.94 2.39
N TYR A 52 12.70 -3.14 3.29
CA TYR A 52 12.03 -3.66 4.47
C TYR A 52 10.60 -4.11 4.14
N GLY A 53 10.34 -5.40 4.37
CA GLY A 53 8.98 -5.94 4.39
C GLY A 53 8.32 -5.79 5.76
N TYR A 54 7.03 -6.12 5.86
CA TYR A 54 6.23 -5.87 7.06
C TYR A 54 6.83 -6.44 8.35
N ARG A 55 7.56 -7.56 8.29
CA ARG A 55 8.21 -8.17 9.48
C ARG A 55 9.32 -7.27 10.03
N ARG A 56 10.22 -6.78 9.16
CA ARG A 56 11.29 -5.84 9.54
C ARG A 56 10.71 -4.46 9.90
N MET A 57 9.70 -4.02 9.16
CA MET A 57 8.96 -2.79 9.45
C MET A 57 8.35 -2.81 10.86
N THR A 58 7.75 -3.93 11.26
CA THR A 58 7.14 -4.08 12.60
C THR A 58 8.20 -4.02 13.70
N LEU A 59 9.36 -4.63 13.48
CA LEU A 59 10.47 -4.56 14.43
C LEU A 59 10.98 -3.12 14.56
N GLU A 60 11.17 -2.43 13.44
CA GLU A 60 11.67 -1.07 13.44
C GLU A 60 10.69 -0.07 14.06
N LEU A 61 9.40 -0.21 13.77
CA LEU A 61 8.34 0.54 14.45
C LEU A 61 8.39 0.33 15.97
N ARG A 62 8.62 -0.90 16.43
CA ARG A 62 8.76 -1.19 17.85
C ARG A 62 10.01 -0.54 18.46
N ASN A 63 11.12 -0.51 17.71
CA ASN A 63 12.35 0.19 18.12
C ASN A 63 12.12 1.70 18.28
N ARG A 64 11.23 2.28 17.46
CA ARG A 64 10.82 3.69 17.52
C ARG A 64 9.69 3.97 18.52
N GLY A 65 9.31 2.98 19.35
CA GLY A 65 8.31 3.13 20.40
C GLY A 65 6.87 2.83 20.00
N PHE A 66 6.61 2.44 18.76
CA PHE A 66 5.27 2.08 18.30
C PHE A 66 4.94 0.62 18.60
N VAL A 67 3.98 0.39 19.52
CA VAL A 67 3.47 -0.96 19.80
C VAL A 67 2.31 -1.29 18.86
N VAL A 68 2.64 -1.82 17.68
CA VAL A 68 1.66 -2.14 16.63
C VAL A 68 1.77 -3.62 16.25
N ASN A 69 0.61 -4.29 16.13
CA ASN A 69 0.56 -5.68 15.66
C ASN A 69 1.04 -5.78 14.19
N GLN A 70 1.88 -6.77 13.89
CA GLN A 70 2.36 -7.08 12.54
C GLN A 70 1.26 -7.16 11.47
N LYS A 71 0.06 -7.68 11.80
CA LYS A 71 -1.07 -7.76 10.86
C LYS A 71 -1.57 -6.37 10.45
N LYS A 72 -1.57 -5.43 11.40
CA LYS A 72 -1.95 -4.04 11.15
C LYS A 72 -0.91 -3.35 10.26
N VAL A 73 0.38 -3.54 10.53
CA VAL A 73 1.48 -3.02 9.70
C VAL A 73 1.37 -3.55 8.27
N GLN A 74 1.18 -4.87 8.10
CA GLN A 74 1.01 -5.47 6.78
C GLN A 74 -0.17 -4.88 6.00
N ARG A 75 -1.32 -4.69 6.66
CA ARG A 75 -2.50 -4.07 6.04
C ARG A 75 -2.22 -2.62 5.63
N LEU A 76 -1.58 -1.83 6.49
CA LEU A 76 -1.24 -0.43 6.21
C LEU A 76 -0.25 -0.32 5.05
N MET A 77 0.81 -1.15 5.03
CA MET A 77 1.73 -1.21 3.89
C MET A 77 1.00 -1.52 2.58
N LYS A 78 0.07 -2.47 2.58
CA LYS A 78 -0.73 -2.80 1.39
C LYS A 78 -1.59 -1.61 0.93
N LEU A 79 -2.21 -0.88 1.87
CA LEU A 79 -3.00 0.32 1.56
C LEU A 79 -2.15 1.45 0.98
N LEU A 80 -0.88 1.56 1.42
CA LEU A 80 0.09 2.52 0.90
C LEU A 80 0.78 2.04 -0.40
N GLY A 81 0.47 0.82 -0.88
CA GLY A 81 1.14 0.25 -2.06
C GLY A 81 2.61 -0.13 -1.83
N LEU A 82 3.07 -0.20 -0.57
CA LEU A 82 4.45 -0.48 -0.22
C LEU A 82 4.70 -1.98 -0.21
N SER A 83 5.71 -2.41 -0.96
CA SER A 83 6.19 -3.79 -0.97
C SER A 83 7.71 -3.83 -0.91
N SER A 84 8.24 -4.82 -0.19
CA SER A 84 9.69 -5.04 -0.11
C SER A 84 10.24 -5.42 -1.48
N GLN A 85 11.29 -4.73 -1.90
CA GLN A 85 12.03 -5.08 -3.11
C GLN A 85 12.84 -6.36 -2.88
N ILE A 86 12.23 -7.51 -3.13
CA ILE A 86 12.91 -8.80 -3.06
C ILE A 86 13.56 -9.08 -4.41
N ARG A 87 14.90 -9.09 -4.45
CA ARG A 87 15.64 -9.54 -5.64
C ARG A 87 15.33 -11.02 -5.88
N ARG A 88 14.70 -11.34 -7.02
CA ARG A 88 14.50 -12.74 -7.43
C ARG A 88 15.86 -13.42 -7.55
N LYS A 89 16.08 -14.49 -6.78
CA LYS A 89 17.27 -15.32 -6.88
C LYS A 89 17.19 -16.06 -8.22
N ARG A 90 18.15 -15.83 -9.13
CA ARG A 90 18.25 -16.63 -10.36
C ARG A 90 18.64 -18.06 -9.97
N LYS A 91 18.03 -19.06 -10.61
CA LYS A 91 18.53 -20.44 -10.51
C LYS A 91 19.90 -20.48 -11.17
N TYR A 92 20.87 -21.10 -10.49
CA TYR A 92 22.18 -21.34 -11.07
C TYR A 92 22.04 -22.20 -12.32
N SER A 93 22.73 -21.80 -13.40
CA SER A 93 22.82 -22.55 -14.64
C SER A 93 24.30 -22.74 -14.95
N SER A 94 24.77 -23.98 -14.97
CA SER A 94 26.12 -24.33 -15.42
C SER A 94 26.24 -24.39 -16.95
N TYR A 95 25.11 -24.42 -17.66
CA TYR A 95 25.07 -24.44 -19.12
C TYR A 95 25.66 -23.14 -19.68
N GLN A 96 26.79 -23.26 -20.39
CA GLN A 96 27.51 -22.14 -21.04
C GLN A 96 27.00 -21.85 -22.46
N GLY A 97 25.91 -22.49 -22.89
CA GLY A 97 25.45 -22.49 -24.29
C GLY A 97 25.86 -23.77 -25.02
N GLU A 98 25.58 -23.83 -26.33
CA GLU A 98 26.10 -24.90 -27.19
C GLU A 98 27.59 -24.62 -27.46
N VAL A 99 28.46 -25.22 -26.67
CA VAL A 99 29.91 -25.10 -26.84
C VAL A 99 30.41 -26.34 -27.58
N GLY A 100 30.92 -26.15 -28.80
CA GLY A 100 31.47 -27.22 -29.66
C GLY A 100 30.64 -27.52 -30.92
N LYS A 101 31.21 -28.30 -31.84
CA LYS A 101 30.50 -28.78 -33.04
C LYS A 101 29.73 -30.06 -32.71
N LYS A 102 28.41 -30.04 -32.91
CA LYS A 102 27.54 -31.21 -32.81
C LYS A 102 27.60 -31.97 -34.13
N ALA A 103 27.70 -33.29 -34.09
CA ALA A 103 27.65 -34.11 -35.30
C ALA A 103 26.19 -34.25 -35.77
N ASP A 104 25.99 -34.28 -37.09
CA ASP A 104 24.70 -34.57 -37.70
C ASP A 104 24.38 -36.08 -37.56
N ASN A 105 23.10 -36.39 -37.34
CA ASN A 105 22.59 -37.76 -37.22
C ASN A 105 22.57 -38.50 -38.57
#